data_AF-U1GH95-F1
#
_entry.id   AF-U1GH95-F1
#
_cell.length_a   1.000
_cell.length_b   1.000
_cell.length_c   1.000
_cell.angle_alpha   90.00
_cell.angle_beta   90.00
_cell.angle_gamma   90.00
#
_symmetry.space_group_name_H-M   'P 1'
#
loop_
_entity.id
_entity.type
_entity.pdbx_description
1 polymer ?
#
loop_
_entity_poly.entity_id
_entity_poly.type
_entity_poly.pdbx_seq_one_letter_code
_entity_poly.pdbx_strand_id
1 'polypeptide(L)'
;MGAQDLLDSFYSIDNLVSIDIAIDPAKWNDSVLKASPRGVGAPNSDPPQTNYDWVETTSVTISGTKFPKKSTFTQVAIIKKSFYGSLSFTKPSIKLDFTRFNKANEDEIKNLIGTDRLVFNNCKQDPAYVRQPLGYEILRQADLPSFRCNFATAFKKKFVKNQFKSDNGNAYEITFLDDFDPDRLAEGYLTFEGFSEHKDRKDLLRAAREIKDQGLSGAKKVIAWDQYIRFFAMEALLQHWDGYNQSMNNAFLYNDQKAKADPDIEKNDINFSFIPNGLDQILQNDHEILFSGWKSVLAKLTIADKEANAELNDQIRKLAEKIFSAENPAESIYPFLDKETEVLRSANASFKQDDVDAIKKRLSNIQSWAYAKVGAPE
;
A
#
# COMPACT_ATOMS: atom_id res chain seq x y z
N MET A 1 8.64 24.71 6.62
CA MET A 1 7.97 23.50 6.11
C MET A 1 7.51 22.68 7.30
N GLY A 2 6.24 22.30 7.33
CA GLY A 2 5.74 21.29 8.26
C GLY A 2 6.09 19.88 7.78
N ALA A 3 5.80 18.87 8.59
CA ALA A 3 6.12 17.47 8.26
C ALA A 3 5.47 16.99 6.95
N GLN A 4 4.29 17.52 6.60
CA GLN A 4 3.62 17.20 5.32
C GLN A 4 4.38 17.82 4.13
N ASP A 5 4.71 19.11 4.16
CA ASP A 5 5.45 19.78 3.08
C ASP A 5 6.82 19.11 2.79
N LEU A 6 7.49 18.59 3.82
CA LEU A 6 8.74 17.83 3.69
C LEU A 6 8.51 16.50 2.95
N LEU A 7 7.40 15.80 3.22
CA LEU A 7 7.02 14.57 2.52
C LEU A 7 6.60 14.87 1.08
N ASP A 8 5.82 15.92 0.85
CA ASP A 8 5.37 16.33 -0.49
C ASP A 8 6.56 16.76 -1.35
N SER A 9 7.56 17.43 -0.75
CA SER A 9 8.84 17.73 -1.42
C SER A 9 9.67 16.48 -1.72
N PHE A 10 9.70 15.50 -0.79
CA PHE A 10 10.45 14.26 -0.93
C PHE A 10 9.84 13.31 -1.98
N TYR A 11 8.53 13.14 -1.95
CA TYR A 11 7.75 12.28 -2.83
C TYR A 11 7.20 12.97 -4.08
N SER A 12 7.55 14.24 -4.33
CA SER A 12 7.26 14.88 -5.63
C SER A 12 7.84 14.03 -6.76
N ILE A 13 7.01 13.61 -7.71
CA ILE A 13 7.39 12.62 -8.73
C ILE A 13 8.54 13.08 -9.66
N ASP A 14 8.91 14.36 -9.65
CA ASP A 14 10.09 14.92 -10.35
C ASP A 14 11.35 15.10 -9.49
N ASN A 15 11.32 14.61 -8.25
CA ASN A 15 12.45 14.59 -7.34
C ASN A 15 13.01 13.15 -7.28
N LEU A 16 13.91 12.78 -8.19
CA LEU A 16 14.53 11.46 -8.15
C LEU A 16 15.40 11.34 -6.90
N VAL A 17 14.97 10.53 -5.94
CA VAL A 17 15.65 10.33 -4.66
C VAL A 17 16.84 9.40 -4.85
N SER A 18 18.02 9.78 -4.35
CA SER A 18 19.18 8.90 -4.27
C SER A 18 19.47 8.59 -2.81
N ILE A 19 19.65 7.32 -2.46
CA ILE A 19 20.14 6.98 -1.12
C ILE A 19 21.31 6.01 -1.24
N ASP A 20 22.43 6.39 -0.62
CA ASP A 20 23.71 5.67 -0.58
C ASP A 20 23.89 5.02 0.79
N ILE A 21 24.00 3.69 0.85
CA ILE A 21 23.98 2.96 2.13
C ILE A 21 25.10 1.93 2.19
N ALA A 22 25.87 2.00 3.28
CA ALA A 22 26.95 1.10 3.61
C ALA A 22 26.48 0.07 4.66
N ILE A 23 26.88 -1.19 4.46
CA ILE A 23 26.66 -2.29 5.40
C ILE A 23 27.73 -3.35 5.18
N ASP A 24 28.02 -4.13 6.21
CA ASP A 24 28.71 -5.41 6.11
C ASP A 24 28.15 -6.31 4.96
N PRO A 25 29.00 -6.85 4.07
CA PRO A 25 28.59 -7.71 2.95
C PRO A 25 27.86 -9.00 3.36
N ALA A 26 28.14 -9.60 4.52
CA ALA A 26 27.42 -10.81 4.98
C ALA A 26 26.00 -10.46 5.44
N LYS A 27 25.82 -9.41 6.28
CA LYS A 27 24.51 -8.84 6.62
C LYS A 27 23.75 -8.29 5.40
N TRP A 28 24.43 -7.93 4.31
CA TRP A 28 23.79 -7.60 3.02
C TRP A 28 23.32 -8.85 2.26
N ASN A 29 24.13 -9.90 2.23
CA ASN A 29 23.86 -11.12 1.47
C ASN A 29 22.88 -12.03 2.19
N ASP A 30 23.20 -12.47 3.39
CA ASP A 30 22.55 -13.65 3.96
C ASP A 30 21.24 -13.25 4.65
N SER A 31 21.24 -12.19 5.45
CA SER A 31 20.06 -11.70 6.17
C SER A 31 19.04 -10.93 5.32
N VAL A 32 19.42 -10.40 4.13
CA VAL A 32 18.53 -9.54 3.31
C VAL A 32 18.58 -9.77 1.79
N LEU A 33 19.62 -10.34 1.19
CA LEU A 33 19.55 -10.74 -0.23
C LEU A 33 18.90 -12.12 -0.36
N LYS A 34 19.64 -13.13 0.11
CA LYS A 34 19.38 -14.57 0.01
C LYS A 34 18.39 -15.09 1.03
N ALA A 35 18.11 -14.34 2.09
CA ALA A 35 17.08 -14.70 3.07
C ALA A 35 15.78 -15.09 2.36
N SER A 36 15.31 -16.30 2.65
CA SER A 36 13.94 -16.73 2.38
C SER A 36 13.04 -16.25 3.53
N PRO A 37 11.73 -16.06 3.29
CA PRO A 37 10.80 -15.88 4.39
C PRO A 37 10.81 -17.12 5.29
N ARG A 38 10.57 -16.93 6.59
CA ARG A 38 10.21 -18.04 7.49
C ARG A 38 8.91 -18.70 7.01
N GLY A 39 8.68 -19.96 7.38
CA GLY A 39 7.38 -20.64 7.23
C GLY A 39 6.95 -21.06 5.81
N VAL A 40 7.69 -20.74 4.74
CA VAL A 40 7.31 -21.12 3.37
C VAL A 40 7.36 -22.64 3.18
N GLY A 41 6.21 -23.29 3.02
CA GLY A 41 6.09 -24.74 2.96
C GLY A 41 4.85 -25.19 2.18
N ALA A 42 5.00 -25.32 0.85
CA ALA A 42 3.97 -25.55 -0.16
C ALA A 42 3.17 -24.28 -0.58
N PRO A 43 2.66 -24.21 -1.83
CA PRO A 43 1.67 -23.19 -2.19
C PRO A 43 0.44 -23.31 -1.28
N ASN A 44 -0.16 -22.17 -0.94
CA ASN A 44 -1.21 -22.02 0.08
C ASN A 44 -0.76 -22.22 1.54
N SER A 45 0.55 -22.22 1.84
CA SER A 45 1.01 -22.00 3.23
C SER A 45 1.02 -20.51 3.56
N ASP A 46 0.41 -20.14 4.70
CA ASP A 46 0.30 -18.76 5.17
C ASP A 46 1.63 -18.17 5.68
N PRO A 47 1.82 -16.83 5.61
CA PRO A 47 3.03 -16.16 6.09
C PRO A 47 3.10 -16.07 7.63
N PRO A 48 4.24 -16.38 8.28
CA PRO A 48 4.40 -16.19 9.71
C PRO A 48 4.68 -14.73 10.10
N GLN A 49 4.28 -14.37 11.33
CA GLN A 49 4.30 -13.01 11.92
C GLN A 49 5.62 -12.22 11.82
N THR A 50 6.78 -12.88 11.62
CA THR A 50 8.04 -12.20 11.29
C THR A 50 8.79 -12.95 10.20
N ASN A 51 8.50 -12.62 8.94
CA ASN A 51 9.10 -13.26 7.77
C ASN A 51 10.65 -13.19 7.74
N TYR A 52 11.27 -12.17 8.35
CA TYR A 52 12.71 -11.88 8.25
C TYR A 52 13.25 -11.21 9.53
N ASP A 53 14.56 -10.96 9.59
CA ASP A 53 15.24 -10.25 10.68
C ASP A 53 15.67 -8.82 10.31
N TRP A 54 15.71 -7.97 11.33
CA TRP A 54 16.25 -6.61 11.24
C TRP A 54 17.75 -6.62 11.57
N VAL A 55 18.59 -6.18 10.64
CA VAL A 55 20.05 -6.07 10.79
C VAL A 55 20.54 -4.66 10.58
N GLU A 56 21.61 -4.26 11.25
CA GLU A 56 22.13 -2.89 11.23
C GLU A 56 22.98 -2.57 9.98
N THR A 57 22.80 -1.38 9.42
CA THR A 57 23.66 -0.75 8.40
C THR A 57 24.69 0.16 9.05
N THR A 58 25.91 0.20 8.50
CA THR A 58 26.99 1.12 8.89
C THR A 58 26.56 2.59 8.76
N SER A 59 25.98 2.96 7.62
CA SER A 59 25.42 4.31 7.41
C SER A 59 24.42 4.36 6.26
N VAL A 60 23.46 5.30 6.33
CA VAL A 60 22.44 5.57 5.30
C VAL A 60 22.52 7.05 4.91
N THR A 61 22.68 7.36 3.63
CA THR A 61 22.88 8.74 3.15
C THR A 61 21.82 9.15 2.14
N ILE A 62 20.93 10.08 2.49
CA ILE A 62 19.79 10.51 1.66
C ILE A 62 20.13 11.78 0.88
N SER A 63 19.75 11.85 -0.39
CA SER A 63 19.63 13.08 -1.19
C SER A 63 18.52 12.93 -2.27
N GLY A 64 18.25 13.98 -3.04
CA GLY A 64 17.46 13.88 -4.27
C GLY A 64 17.85 14.95 -5.28
N THR A 65 17.32 14.88 -6.50
CA THR A 65 17.60 15.87 -7.57
C THR A 65 17.06 17.26 -7.24
N LYS A 66 16.05 17.35 -6.37
CA LYS A 66 15.50 18.61 -5.81
C LYS A 66 15.57 18.64 -4.28
N PHE A 67 15.32 17.50 -3.63
CA PHE A 67 15.13 17.41 -2.18
C PHE A 67 15.40 15.99 -1.64
N PRO A 68 15.96 15.81 -0.43
CA PRO A 68 16.58 16.81 0.43
C PRO A 68 18.02 17.10 -0.02
N LYS A 69 18.71 17.99 0.70
CA LYS A 69 20.18 18.05 0.65
C LYS A 69 20.79 16.75 1.19
N LYS A 70 22.05 16.47 0.84
CA LYS A 70 22.73 15.23 1.22
C LYS A 70 23.00 15.18 2.73
N SER A 71 22.41 14.21 3.43
CA SER A 71 22.60 13.96 4.88
C SER A 71 22.84 12.47 5.17
N THR A 72 23.67 12.15 6.17
CA THR A 72 24.11 10.77 6.49
C THR A 72 23.81 10.39 7.94
N PHE A 73 23.17 9.24 8.13
CA PHE A 73 22.75 8.68 9.42
C PHE A 73 23.50 7.37 9.69
N THR A 74 23.64 6.98 10.97
CA THR A 74 24.31 5.73 11.40
C THR A 74 23.42 4.89 12.32
N GLN A 75 23.80 3.62 12.54
CA GLN A 75 23.06 2.66 13.39
C GLN A 75 21.60 2.48 12.93
N VAL A 76 21.45 2.08 11.67
CA VAL A 76 20.18 2.17 10.94
C VAL A 76 19.67 0.75 10.62
N ALA A 77 18.44 0.40 10.98
CA ALA A 77 17.99 -1.00 11.07
C ALA A 77 17.21 -1.46 9.83
N ILE A 78 17.58 -2.54 9.12
CA ILE A 78 16.94 -3.05 7.89
C ILE A 78 16.48 -4.50 7.95
N ILE A 79 15.27 -4.75 7.45
CA ILE A 79 14.67 -6.05 7.12
C ILE A 79 14.31 -6.18 5.61
N LYS A 80 14.15 -7.41 5.10
CA LYS A 80 13.54 -7.68 3.77
C LYS A 80 12.01 -7.61 3.86
N LYS A 81 11.30 -7.12 2.83
CA LYS A 81 9.82 -7.09 2.81
C LYS A 81 9.21 -8.29 2.06
N SER A 82 9.82 -8.74 0.97
CA SER A 82 9.08 -9.46 -0.07
C SER A 82 8.71 -10.92 0.22
N PHE A 83 7.56 -11.33 -0.31
CA PHE A 83 6.95 -12.66 -0.22
C PHE A 83 6.42 -13.07 -1.61
N TYR A 84 6.23 -14.38 -1.86
CA TYR A 84 5.85 -15.00 -3.15
C TYR A 84 6.20 -14.20 -4.42
N GLY A 85 5.23 -13.50 -5.03
CA GLY A 85 5.41 -12.79 -6.31
C GLY A 85 6.56 -11.77 -6.29
N SER A 86 6.66 -10.98 -5.22
CA SER A 86 7.70 -9.96 -5.06
C SER A 86 9.04 -10.53 -4.56
N LEU A 87 9.11 -11.82 -4.19
CA LEU A 87 10.33 -12.44 -3.67
C LEU A 87 11.45 -12.41 -4.71
N SER A 88 12.63 -11.95 -4.31
CA SER A 88 13.81 -11.86 -5.16
C SER A 88 15.08 -12.07 -4.34
N PHE A 89 16.08 -12.68 -4.97
CA PHE A 89 17.43 -12.91 -4.44
C PHE A 89 18.49 -12.11 -5.22
N THR A 90 18.07 -11.17 -6.06
CA THR A 90 18.94 -10.23 -6.81
C THR A 90 18.57 -8.78 -6.51
N LYS A 91 17.27 -8.47 -6.46
CA LYS A 91 16.68 -7.15 -6.20
C LYS A 91 15.51 -7.29 -5.20
N PRO A 92 15.77 -7.46 -3.89
CA PRO A 92 14.72 -7.63 -2.87
C PRO A 92 14.00 -6.31 -2.56
N SER A 93 12.69 -6.38 -2.28
CA SER A 93 11.96 -5.29 -1.59
C SER A 93 12.38 -5.24 -0.11
N ILE A 94 12.43 -4.06 0.49
CA ILE A 94 13.10 -3.84 1.78
C ILE A 94 12.38 -2.81 2.67
N LYS A 95 12.42 -3.03 4.00
CA LYS A 95 12.04 -2.06 5.04
C LYS A 95 13.28 -1.69 5.90
N LEU A 96 13.34 -0.49 6.41
CA LEU A 96 14.39 0.04 7.30
C LEU A 96 13.72 0.97 8.32
N ASP A 97 14.42 1.29 9.39
CA ASP A 97 13.96 2.10 10.51
C ASP A 97 15.18 2.85 11.10
N PHE A 98 15.13 4.19 11.11
CA PHE A 98 16.25 5.01 11.61
C PHE A 98 16.24 5.11 13.13
N THR A 99 15.10 4.89 13.80
CA THR A 99 14.92 5.05 15.25
C THR A 99 15.07 3.72 16.00
N ARG A 100 14.87 2.58 15.34
CA ARG A 100 14.92 1.22 15.92
C ARG A 100 16.24 0.82 16.59
N PHE A 101 17.39 1.23 16.05
CA PHE A 101 18.70 1.00 16.67
C PHE A 101 19.32 2.30 17.22
N ASN A 102 18.93 3.47 16.73
CA ASN A 102 19.35 4.75 17.30
C ASN A 102 18.22 5.79 17.30
N LYS A 103 17.50 5.91 18.43
CA LYS A 103 16.44 6.93 18.60
C LYS A 103 16.93 8.37 18.41
N ALA A 104 18.21 8.68 18.61
CA ALA A 104 18.71 10.04 18.42
C ALA A 104 18.65 10.51 16.94
N ASN A 105 18.49 9.60 15.98
CA ASN A 105 18.23 9.94 14.58
C ASN A 105 16.84 10.59 14.38
N GLU A 106 15.88 10.43 15.30
CA GLU A 106 14.44 10.71 15.10
C GLU A 106 14.15 12.16 14.70
N ASP A 107 14.66 13.12 15.47
CA ASP A 107 14.43 14.54 15.19
C ASP A 107 15.11 14.99 13.89
N GLU A 108 16.36 14.56 13.66
CA GLU A 108 17.09 14.95 12.45
C GLU A 108 16.40 14.43 11.18
N ILE A 109 15.98 13.16 11.15
CA ILE A 109 15.34 12.60 9.96
C ILE A 109 13.93 13.15 9.72
N LYS A 110 13.14 13.34 10.79
CA LYS A 110 11.80 13.96 10.67
C LYS A 110 11.90 15.41 10.24
N ASN A 111 12.90 16.17 10.68
CA ASN A 111 13.14 17.53 10.18
C ASN A 111 13.72 17.57 8.76
N LEU A 112 14.39 16.49 8.30
CA LEU A 112 14.93 16.40 6.94
C LEU A 112 13.84 16.07 5.90
N ILE A 113 12.97 15.09 6.16
CA ILE A 113 12.03 14.53 5.17
C ILE A 113 10.61 14.24 5.70
N GLY A 114 10.28 14.66 6.92
CA GLY A 114 8.93 14.54 7.51
C GLY A 114 8.53 13.15 8.02
N THR A 115 9.42 12.15 7.91
CA THR A 115 9.18 10.75 8.29
C THR A 115 10.44 10.14 8.87
N ASP A 116 10.29 9.21 9.82
CA ASP A 116 11.39 8.38 10.28
C ASP A 116 11.56 7.07 9.50
N ARG A 117 10.78 6.80 8.42
CA ARG A 117 10.77 5.52 7.67
C ARG A 117 10.07 5.49 6.23
N LEU A 118 10.72 5.02 5.12
CA LEU A 118 10.16 4.96 3.69
C LEU A 118 10.15 3.58 2.91
N VAL A 119 9.05 3.04 2.37
CA VAL A 119 9.06 1.74 1.63
C VAL A 119 9.94 1.70 0.38
N PHE A 120 10.60 0.56 0.11
CA PHE A 120 11.16 0.26 -1.22
C PHE A 120 10.73 -1.11 -1.74
N ASN A 121 9.86 -1.06 -2.75
CA ASN A 121 9.47 -2.21 -3.54
C ASN A 121 10.42 -2.37 -4.73
N ASN A 122 10.63 -3.61 -5.16
CA ASN A 122 11.52 -3.92 -6.27
C ASN A 122 10.88 -3.78 -7.66
N CYS A 123 9.56 -3.56 -7.71
CA CYS A 123 8.69 -3.60 -8.90
C CYS A 123 8.93 -4.85 -9.76
N LYS A 124 9.13 -6.02 -9.13
CA LYS A 124 9.37 -7.27 -9.85
C LYS A 124 8.20 -7.67 -10.77
N GLN A 125 6.98 -7.24 -10.44
CA GLN A 125 5.75 -7.54 -11.19
C GLN A 125 5.26 -6.37 -12.06
N ASP A 126 5.94 -5.20 -12.00
CA ASP A 126 5.73 -4.09 -12.94
C ASP A 126 7.04 -3.73 -13.67
N PRO A 127 7.28 -4.29 -14.87
CA PRO A 127 8.43 -3.95 -15.71
C PRO A 127 8.49 -2.48 -16.15
N ALA A 128 7.38 -1.74 -16.05
CA ALA A 128 7.31 -0.33 -16.42
C ALA A 128 7.62 0.62 -15.26
N TYR A 129 7.69 0.15 -14.01
CA TYR A 129 7.86 0.90 -12.76
C TYR A 129 6.76 1.90 -12.39
N VAL A 130 5.98 2.39 -13.36
CA VAL A 130 4.95 3.44 -13.21
C VAL A 130 3.66 2.98 -12.53
N ARG A 131 3.31 1.68 -12.52
CA ARG A 131 1.97 1.26 -12.02
C ARG A 131 1.72 1.67 -10.57
N GLN A 132 2.76 1.66 -9.75
CA GLN A 132 2.62 1.87 -8.32
C GLN A 132 2.48 3.35 -7.91
N PRO A 133 3.33 4.31 -8.36
CA PRO A 133 3.07 5.72 -8.10
C PRO A 133 1.80 6.22 -8.80
N LEU A 134 1.56 5.81 -10.06
CA LEU A 134 0.32 6.06 -10.80
C LEU A 134 -0.92 5.63 -9.99
N GLY A 135 -0.94 4.40 -9.49
CA GLY A 135 -2.04 3.87 -8.69
C GLY A 135 -2.32 4.71 -7.45
N TYR A 136 -1.28 5.09 -6.70
CA TYR A 136 -1.46 5.92 -5.51
C TYR A 136 -1.91 7.36 -5.81
N GLU A 137 -1.53 7.93 -6.95
CA GLU A 137 -2.03 9.23 -7.41
C GLU A 137 -3.52 9.17 -7.80
N ILE A 138 -3.93 8.14 -8.57
CA ILE A 138 -5.36 7.91 -8.89
C ILE A 138 -6.17 7.78 -7.59
N LEU A 139 -5.68 7.02 -6.62
CA LEU A 139 -6.34 6.85 -5.31
C LEU A 139 -6.38 8.16 -4.50
N ARG A 140 -5.37 9.02 -4.60
CA ARG A 140 -5.37 10.35 -4.00
C ARG A 140 -6.44 11.24 -4.64
N GLN A 141 -6.64 11.14 -5.95
CA GLN A 141 -7.72 11.80 -6.68
C GLN A 141 -9.11 11.22 -6.34
N ALA A 142 -9.19 9.96 -5.90
CA ALA A 142 -10.40 9.32 -5.36
C ALA A 142 -10.74 9.70 -3.90
N ASP A 143 -10.03 10.67 -3.30
CA ASP A 143 -10.13 11.04 -1.89
C ASP A 143 -9.86 9.86 -0.92
N LEU A 144 -9.11 8.85 -1.36
CA LEU A 144 -8.70 7.70 -0.54
C LEU A 144 -7.34 7.93 0.13
N PRO A 145 -7.10 7.34 1.32
CA PRO A 145 -5.76 7.19 1.86
C PRO A 145 -4.89 6.39 0.87
N SER A 146 -3.79 6.99 0.40
CA SER A 146 -2.83 6.35 -0.50
C SER A 146 -1.40 6.59 -0.01
N PHE A 147 -0.47 5.70 -0.39
CA PHE A 147 0.94 5.90 -0.05
C PHE A 147 1.55 6.97 -0.96
N ARG A 148 2.10 8.04 -0.37
CA ARG A 148 3.08 8.87 -1.09
C ARG A 148 4.19 7.98 -1.66
N CYS A 149 4.42 8.08 -2.97
CA CYS A 149 5.27 7.18 -3.72
C CYS A 149 6.01 7.95 -4.84
N ASN A 150 7.26 7.57 -5.09
CA ASN A 150 8.17 8.25 -6.00
C ASN A 150 9.33 7.30 -6.35
N PHE A 151 10.03 7.56 -7.46
CA PHE A 151 11.20 6.79 -7.87
C PHE A 151 12.42 7.09 -7.01
N ALA A 152 13.28 6.09 -6.85
CA ALA A 152 14.56 6.28 -6.18
C ALA A 152 15.67 5.39 -6.75
N THR A 153 16.86 5.96 -6.91
CA THR A 153 18.08 5.15 -7.05
C THR A 153 18.43 4.57 -5.68
N ALA A 154 18.84 3.30 -5.65
CA ALA A 154 18.93 2.52 -4.43
C ALA A 154 20.28 1.79 -4.33
N PHE A 155 21.30 2.54 -3.94
CA PHE A 155 22.39 1.95 -3.18
C PHE A 155 21.87 1.64 -1.74
N LYS A 156 22.68 0.98 -0.93
CA LYS A 156 22.33 -0.43 -0.65
C LYS A 156 21.66 -0.75 0.71
N LYS A 157 20.53 -0.11 1.11
CA LYS A 157 19.46 -0.56 2.10
C LYS A 157 18.48 0.56 2.65
N LYS A 158 17.14 0.32 2.73
CA LYS A 158 16.02 1.30 3.03
C LYS A 158 14.65 0.59 3.41
N PHE A 159 13.46 1.12 3.84
CA PHE A 159 12.92 2.08 4.90
C PHE A 159 11.32 1.77 5.10
N VAL A 160 10.43 2.11 6.12
CA VAL A 160 8.86 2.09 6.15
C VAL A 160 8.05 2.67 7.41
N LYS A 161 7.32 3.83 7.38
CA LYS A 161 6.19 4.39 8.26
C LYS A 161 5.94 5.89 7.95
N ASN A 162 4.81 6.29 7.32
CA ASN A 162 4.28 7.69 7.40
C ASN A 162 2.88 8.02 6.79
N GLN A 163 1.96 7.06 6.61
CA GLN A 163 0.68 7.31 5.90
C GLN A 163 -0.57 7.47 6.78
N PHE A 164 -0.40 7.96 8.01
CA PHE A 164 -1.44 7.92 9.04
C PHE A 164 -1.65 9.34 9.59
N LYS A 165 -2.90 9.84 9.56
CA LYS A 165 -3.25 11.21 9.99
C LYS A 165 -3.06 11.40 11.50
N SER A 166 -3.12 10.30 12.23
CA SER A 166 -2.72 10.11 13.61
C SER A 166 -1.72 8.94 13.67
N ASP A 167 -0.85 8.84 14.68
CA ASP A 167 -0.19 7.57 15.01
C ASP A 167 -0.66 6.96 16.34
N ASN A 168 -1.90 7.30 16.71
CA ASN A 168 -2.56 6.88 17.95
C ASN A 168 -3.17 5.48 17.91
N GLY A 169 -3.39 4.92 16.71
CA GLY A 169 -4.16 3.70 16.49
C GLY A 169 -3.33 2.42 16.33
N ASN A 170 -3.92 1.42 15.69
CA ASN A 170 -3.29 0.15 15.35
C ASN A 170 -3.31 -0.05 13.82
N ALA A 171 -2.19 -0.52 13.25
CA ALA A 171 -2.12 -0.90 11.83
C ALA A 171 -1.72 -2.36 11.62
N TYR A 172 -2.28 -2.95 10.56
CA TYR A 172 -2.05 -4.35 10.15
C TYR A 172 -1.78 -4.44 8.66
N GLU A 173 -0.83 -5.28 8.22
CA GLU A 173 -0.60 -5.57 6.78
C GLU A 173 -1.43 -6.81 6.37
N ILE A 174 -2.26 -6.67 5.34
CA ILE A 174 -2.93 -7.75 4.60
C ILE A 174 -1.91 -8.25 3.56
N THR A 175 -1.44 -9.49 3.72
CA THR A 175 -0.23 -10.02 3.07
C THR A 175 -0.43 -11.25 2.19
N PHE A 176 -1.38 -12.14 2.51
CA PHE A 176 -1.89 -13.21 1.63
C PHE A 176 -3.03 -13.97 2.34
N LEU A 177 -4.22 -14.06 1.71
CA LEU A 177 -5.40 -14.72 2.30
C LEU A 177 -5.76 -14.18 3.72
N ASP A 178 -5.50 -12.89 3.93
CA ASP A 178 -5.70 -12.15 5.17
C ASP A 178 -7.07 -11.45 5.15
N ASP A 179 -7.95 -11.74 6.10
CA ASP A 179 -9.31 -11.20 6.16
C ASP A 179 -9.86 -11.15 7.60
N PHE A 180 -11.05 -10.57 7.79
CA PHE A 180 -11.79 -10.50 9.05
C PHE A 180 -12.40 -11.85 9.47
N ASP A 181 -11.57 -12.89 9.52
CA ASP A 181 -11.91 -14.21 10.08
C ASP A 181 -11.31 -14.35 11.50
N PRO A 182 -12.14 -14.38 12.56
CA PRO A 182 -11.67 -14.56 13.94
C PRO A 182 -10.81 -15.79 14.18
N ASP A 183 -10.99 -16.86 13.39
CA ASP A 183 -10.34 -18.14 13.62
C ASP A 183 -8.89 -18.09 13.07
N ARG A 184 -8.72 -17.59 11.83
CA ARG A 184 -7.41 -17.24 11.26
C ARG A 184 -6.68 -16.15 12.05
N LEU A 185 -7.39 -15.15 12.56
CA LEU A 185 -6.80 -14.14 13.44
C LEU A 185 -6.27 -14.75 14.76
N ALA A 186 -6.95 -15.74 15.33
CA ALA A 186 -6.48 -16.45 16.51
C ALA A 186 -5.18 -17.24 16.25
N GLU A 187 -5.04 -17.86 15.09
CA GLU A 187 -3.83 -18.59 14.67
C GLU A 187 -2.60 -17.68 14.47
N GLY A 188 -2.81 -16.41 14.10
CA GLY A 188 -1.75 -15.39 14.12
C GLY A 188 -1.65 -14.49 12.90
N TYR A 189 -2.57 -14.60 11.94
CA TYR A 189 -2.58 -13.83 10.68
C TYR A 189 -3.01 -12.37 10.87
N LEU A 190 -2.88 -11.55 9.83
CA LEU A 190 -2.84 -10.07 9.89
C LEU A 190 -1.75 -9.55 10.85
N THR A 191 -0.56 -9.30 10.29
CA THR A 191 0.62 -8.90 11.06
C THR A 191 0.53 -7.45 11.55
N PHE A 192 0.77 -7.22 12.84
CA PHE A 192 0.80 -5.89 13.46
C PHE A 192 2.05 -5.08 13.05
N GLU A 193 1.83 -3.92 12.45
CA GLU A 193 2.91 -3.07 11.89
C GLU A 193 3.28 -1.86 12.78
N GLY A 194 2.51 -1.57 13.84
CA GLY A 194 2.90 -0.62 14.88
C GLY A 194 1.82 0.38 15.28
N PHE A 195 2.26 1.64 15.42
CA PHE A 195 1.49 2.80 15.88
C PHE A 195 1.26 2.81 17.40
N SER A 196 0.60 1.81 17.99
CA SER A 196 0.43 1.73 19.46
C SER A 196 1.34 0.71 20.19
N GLU A 197 1.20 0.67 21.52
CA GLU A 197 1.76 -0.36 22.41
C GLU A 197 0.84 -1.59 22.57
N HIS A 198 -0.42 -1.52 22.13
CA HIS A 198 -1.44 -2.58 22.26
C HIS A 198 -1.41 -3.56 21.09
N LYS A 199 -0.34 -4.37 21.05
CA LYS A 199 -0.01 -5.30 19.94
C LYS A 199 -0.81 -6.61 19.94
N ASP A 200 -1.79 -6.75 20.83
CA ASP A 200 -2.51 -8.01 21.09
C ASP A 200 -3.68 -8.28 20.14
N ARG A 201 -3.93 -7.37 19.18
CA ARG A 201 -4.94 -7.49 18.12
C ARG A 201 -6.39 -7.56 18.63
N LYS A 202 -6.68 -7.08 19.85
CA LYS A 202 -8.04 -7.10 20.42
C LYS A 202 -9.07 -6.33 19.60
N ASP A 203 -8.73 -5.17 19.06
CA ASP A 203 -9.61 -4.41 18.16
C ASP A 203 -9.92 -5.19 16.89
N LEU A 204 -8.89 -5.74 16.24
CA LEU A 204 -9.07 -6.56 15.03
C LEU A 204 -9.89 -7.83 15.29
N LEU A 205 -9.64 -8.53 16.41
CA LEU A 205 -10.41 -9.71 16.84
C LEU A 205 -11.86 -9.37 17.23
N ARG A 206 -12.11 -8.20 17.83
CA ARG A 206 -13.47 -7.72 18.14
C ARG A 206 -14.22 -7.35 16.86
N ALA A 207 -13.58 -6.63 15.93
CA ALA A 207 -14.15 -6.29 14.63
C ALA A 207 -14.55 -7.55 13.84
N ALA A 208 -13.64 -8.51 13.71
CA ALA A 208 -13.92 -9.75 12.98
C ALA A 208 -15.06 -10.58 13.59
N ARG A 209 -15.22 -10.55 14.92
CA ARG A 209 -16.37 -11.22 15.59
C ARG A 209 -17.68 -10.48 15.33
N GLU A 210 -17.71 -9.16 15.47
CA GLU A 210 -18.89 -8.35 15.15
C GLU A 210 -19.33 -8.56 13.69
N ILE A 211 -18.38 -8.66 12.75
CA ILE A 211 -18.63 -8.98 11.33
C ILE A 211 -19.15 -10.42 11.16
N LYS A 212 -18.61 -11.41 11.89
CA LYS A 212 -19.04 -12.82 11.84
C LYS A 212 -20.44 -13.02 12.44
N ASP A 213 -20.77 -12.30 13.50
CA ASP A 213 -21.99 -12.48 14.30
C ASP A 213 -23.15 -11.59 13.80
N GLN A 214 -22.87 -10.39 13.29
CA GLN A 214 -23.89 -9.43 12.81
C GLN A 214 -23.83 -9.17 11.29
N GLY A 215 -22.85 -9.71 10.57
CA GLY A 215 -22.73 -9.53 9.13
C GLY A 215 -22.51 -8.07 8.72
N LEU A 216 -23.31 -7.59 7.77
CA LEU A 216 -23.19 -6.23 7.21
C LEU A 216 -23.44 -5.13 8.25
N SER A 217 -24.37 -5.32 9.19
CA SER A 217 -24.63 -4.31 10.23
C SER A 217 -23.45 -4.22 11.20
N GLY A 218 -22.79 -5.34 11.50
CA GLY A 218 -21.54 -5.38 12.27
C GLY A 218 -20.39 -4.70 11.53
N ALA A 219 -20.21 -5.00 10.24
CA ALA A 219 -19.23 -4.33 9.39
C ALA A 219 -19.40 -2.80 9.39
N LYS A 220 -20.65 -2.31 9.28
CA LYS A 220 -20.97 -0.87 9.34
C LYS A 220 -20.70 -0.20 10.69
N LYS A 221 -20.44 -0.93 11.78
CA LYS A 221 -19.95 -0.37 13.06
C LYS A 221 -18.43 -0.23 13.14
N VAL A 222 -17.68 -1.19 12.58
CA VAL A 222 -16.24 -1.38 12.86
C VAL A 222 -15.32 -1.06 11.68
N ILE A 223 -15.89 -0.86 10.49
CA ILE A 223 -15.21 -0.43 9.26
C ILE A 223 -15.64 1.01 8.96
N ALA A 224 -14.72 1.82 8.43
CA ALA A 224 -15.01 3.15 7.91
C ALA A 224 -15.80 3.01 6.59
N TRP A 225 -17.10 2.74 6.69
CA TRP A 225 -17.90 2.13 5.62
C TRP A 225 -17.79 2.84 4.27
N ASP A 226 -18.08 4.14 4.22
CA ASP A 226 -18.03 4.95 3.00
C ASP A 226 -16.63 4.93 2.35
N GLN A 227 -15.58 4.83 3.18
CA GLN A 227 -14.18 4.75 2.74
C GLN A 227 -13.87 3.36 2.19
N TYR A 228 -14.39 2.29 2.81
CA TYR A 228 -14.31 0.94 2.29
C TYR A 228 -15.03 0.79 0.94
N ILE A 229 -16.21 1.39 0.77
CA ILE A 229 -16.94 1.34 -0.51
C ILE A 229 -16.19 2.10 -1.62
N ARG A 230 -15.63 3.29 -1.34
CA ARG A 230 -14.74 3.98 -2.29
C ARG A 230 -13.49 3.14 -2.62
N PHE A 231 -12.89 2.49 -1.62
CA PHE A 231 -11.74 1.60 -1.81
C PHE A 231 -12.08 0.39 -2.71
N PHE A 232 -13.20 -0.27 -2.46
CA PHE A 232 -13.67 -1.40 -3.26
C PHE A 232 -14.03 -0.97 -4.70
N ALA A 233 -14.69 0.18 -4.87
CA ALA A 233 -14.93 0.76 -6.19
C ALA A 233 -13.61 1.01 -6.95
N MET A 234 -12.57 1.51 -6.28
CA MET A 234 -11.26 1.71 -6.90
C MET A 234 -10.50 0.41 -7.21
N GLU A 235 -10.60 -0.64 -6.38
CA GLU A 235 -10.02 -1.95 -6.73
C GLU A 235 -10.66 -2.55 -7.99
N ALA A 236 -11.97 -2.32 -8.20
CA ALA A 236 -12.66 -2.73 -9.42
C ALA A 236 -12.23 -1.89 -10.64
N LEU A 237 -12.22 -0.57 -10.52
CA LEU A 237 -11.81 0.35 -11.61
C LEU A 237 -10.35 0.15 -12.03
N LEU A 238 -9.44 -0.09 -11.08
CA LEU A 238 -8.02 -0.39 -11.34
C LEU A 238 -7.75 -1.85 -11.74
N GLN A 239 -8.77 -2.72 -11.66
CA GLN A 239 -8.67 -4.15 -11.96
C GLN A 239 -7.60 -4.84 -11.09
N HIS A 240 -7.60 -4.54 -9.79
CA HIS A 240 -6.62 -5.03 -8.82
C HIS A 240 -6.89 -6.49 -8.43
N TRP A 241 -6.48 -7.43 -9.29
CA TRP A 241 -6.79 -8.86 -9.12
C TRP A 241 -6.16 -9.49 -7.88
N ASP A 242 -5.00 -8.96 -7.49
CA ASP A 242 -4.24 -9.33 -6.29
C ASP A 242 -4.57 -8.41 -5.09
N GLY A 243 -5.71 -7.70 -5.16
CA GLY A 243 -6.21 -6.80 -4.12
C GLY A 243 -6.95 -7.48 -2.98
N TYR A 244 -7.44 -6.70 -2.02
CA TYR A 244 -8.15 -7.25 -0.85
C TYR A 244 -9.47 -7.89 -1.26
N ASN A 245 -10.32 -7.18 -2.01
CA ASN A 245 -11.66 -7.67 -2.31
C ASN A 245 -11.64 -8.88 -3.26
N GLN A 246 -10.62 -9.00 -4.11
CA GLN A 246 -10.49 -10.11 -5.05
C GLN A 246 -9.60 -11.26 -4.55
N SER A 247 -8.57 -11.02 -3.74
CA SER A 247 -7.60 -12.06 -3.33
C SER A 247 -7.12 -11.96 -1.87
N MET A 248 -7.71 -11.10 -1.04
CA MET A 248 -7.41 -10.95 0.39
C MET A 248 -5.91 -10.67 0.62
N ASN A 249 -5.37 -9.74 -0.17
CA ASN A 249 -3.96 -9.38 -0.25
C ASN A 249 -3.78 -7.85 -0.47
N ASN A 250 -2.56 -7.34 -0.39
CA ASN A 250 -2.13 -6.01 -0.84
C ASN A 250 -2.94 -4.82 -0.29
N ALA A 251 -3.17 -4.79 1.02
CA ALA A 251 -3.67 -3.61 1.72
C ALA A 251 -3.10 -3.51 3.15
N PHE A 252 -3.38 -2.42 3.83
CA PHE A 252 -3.28 -2.30 5.28
C PHE A 252 -4.66 -1.98 5.85
N LEU A 253 -4.93 -2.49 7.05
CA LEU A 253 -6.01 -2.01 7.91
C LEU A 253 -5.44 -0.99 8.89
N TYR A 254 -6.14 0.12 9.10
CA TYR A 254 -5.81 1.09 10.16
C TYR A 254 -7.03 1.44 11.00
N ASN A 255 -6.96 1.18 12.30
CA ASN A 255 -7.94 1.69 13.25
C ASN A 255 -7.59 3.18 13.54
N ASP A 256 -8.31 4.16 12.96
CA ASP A 256 -8.04 5.60 13.18
C ASP A 256 -8.63 6.12 14.51
N GLN A 257 -8.80 5.21 15.47
CA GLN A 257 -9.16 5.51 16.85
C GLN A 257 -7.94 5.34 17.74
N LYS A 258 -7.88 6.09 18.85
CA LYS A 258 -6.81 5.89 19.84
C LYS A 258 -6.90 4.49 20.41
N ALA A 259 -5.86 3.68 20.18
CA ALA A 259 -5.79 2.30 20.64
C ALA A 259 -5.93 2.20 22.17
N LYS A 260 -6.54 1.11 22.64
CA LYS A 260 -6.77 0.84 24.06
C LYS A 260 -6.47 -0.62 24.40
N ALA A 261 -6.09 -0.86 25.66
CA ALA A 261 -5.84 -2.20 26.19
C ALA A 261 -7.10 -3.11 26.22
N ASP A 262 -8.29 -2.52 26.18
CA ASP A 262 -9.52 -3.21 25.79
C ASP A 262 -10.44 -2.21 25.04
N PRO A 263 -10.58 -2.33 23.70
CA PRO A 263 -11.37 -1.40 22.89
C PRO A 263 -12.84 -1.83 22.82
N ASP A 264 -13.76 -0.87 22.85
CA ASP A 264 -15.21 -1.11 22.83
C ASP A 264 -15.88 -0.55 21.56
N ILE A 265 -16.64 -1.40 20.86
CA ILE A 265 -17.37 -1.07 19.63
C ILE A 265 -18.46 -0.03 19.91
N GLU A 266 -19.21 -0.19 21.01
CA GLU A 266 -20.31 0.72 21.36
C GLU A 266 -19.81 2.09 21.89
N LYS A 267 -18.49 2.26 22.01
CA LYS A 267 -17.82 3.55 22.27
C LYS A 267 -17.13 4.15 21.04
N ASN A 268 -17.23 3.49 19.88
CA ASN A 268 -16.50 3.79 18.64
C ASN A 268 -14.97 3.70 18.77
N ASP A 269 -14.44 2.77 19.57
CA ASP A 269 -12.98 2.58 19.75
C ASP A 269 -12.33 1.78 18.60
N ILE A 270 -13.12 1.38 17.62
CA ILE A 270 -12.73 0.54 16.48
C ILE A 270 -13.37 1.12 15.23
N ASN A 271 -12.56 1.68 14.33
CA ASN A 271 -12.99 2.16 13.03
C ASN A 271 -11.89 1.92 11.98
N PHE A 272 -11.91 0.75 11.35
CA PHE A 272 -10.90 0.33 10.39
C PHE A 272 -11.09 0.98 9.02
N SER A 273 -10.12 1.80 8.61
CA SER A 273 -9.94 2.26 7.24
C SER A 273 -8.98 1.36 6.48
N PHE A 274 -9.20 1.23 5.16
CA PHE A 274 -8.33 0.50 4.25
C PHE A 274 -7.29 1.42 3.59
N ILE A 275 -6.04 0.98 3.52
CA ILE A 275 -4.99 1.64 2.74
C ILE A 275 -4.45 0.64 1.70
N PRO A 276 -4.74 0.78 0.40
CA PRO A 276 -4.17 -0.08 -0.65
C PRO A 276 -2.64 -0.12 -0.61
N ASN A 277 -2.08 -1.25 -1.03
CA ASN A 277 -0.65 -1.55 -1.17
C ASN A 277 -0.45 -2.32 -2.49
N GLY A 278 0.78 -2.73 -2.83
CA GLY A 278 1.03 -3.76 -3.87
C GLY A 278 0.54 -3.45 -5.29
N LEU A 279 0.26 -2.18 -5.61
CA LEU A 279 -0.38 -1.74 -6.86
C LEU A 279 0.45 -1.99 -8.13
N ASP A 280 1.60 -2.66 -8.07
CA ASP A 280 2.35 -3.09 -9.26
C ASP A 280 1.60 -4.12 -10.13
N GLN A 281 0.45 -4.65 -9.68
CA GLN A 281 -0.39 -5.57 -10.45
C GLN A 281 -1.67 -4.97 -11.05
N ILE A 282 -1.89 -3.66 -10.96
CA ILE A 282 -3.06 -3.01 -11.60
C ILE A 282 -2.93 -2.96 -13.13
N LEU A 283 -4.06 -2.92 -13.84
CA LEU A 283 -4.13 -2.68 -15.28
C LEU A 283 -3.17 -3.58 -16.11
N GLN A 284 -3.13 -4.87 -15.78
CA GLN A 284 -2.40 -5.90 -16.55
C GLN A 284 -3.22 -6.35 -17.78
N ASN A 285 -2.55 -6.60 -18.91
CA ASN A 285 -3.22 -6.77 -20.22
C ASN A 285 -3.98 -8.09 -20.37
N ASP A 286 -3.44 -9.12 -19.74
CA ASP A 286 -3.82 -10.54 -19.76
C ASP A 286 -4.91 -10.90 -18.72
N HIS A 287 -5.28 -9.96 -17.85
CA HIS A 287 -6.35 -10.15 -16.87
C HIS A 287 -7.72 -9.64 -17.38
N GLU A 288 -8.76 -10.42 -17.06
CA GLU A 288 -10.17 -10.07 -17.30
C GLU A 288 -10.59 -8.78 -16.55
N ILE A 289 -11.67 -8.15 -17.03
CA ILE A 289 -12.22 -6.93 -16.42
C ILE A 289 -12.94 -7.29 -15.12
N LEU A 290 -12.36 -6.91 -13.98
CA LEU A 290 -12.81 -7.34 -12.66
C LEU A 290 -14.05 -6.62 -12.17
N PHE A 291 -15.22 -7.23 -12.39
CA PHE A 291 -16.47 -6.83 -11.76
C PHE A 291 -17.26 -8.01 -11.16
N SER A 292 -16.56 -9.09 -10.79
CA SER A 292 -17.09 -10.33 -10.22
C SER A 292 -15.99 -11.19 -9.60
N GLY A 293 -16.38 -12.27 -8.90
CA GLY A 293 -15.45 -13.24 -8.31
C GLY A 293 -14.91 -12.88 -6.91
N TRP A 294 -15.43 -11.80 -6.32
CA TRP A 294 -14.96 -11.22 -5.06
C TRP A 294 -14.92 -12.23 -3.91
N LYS A 295 -13.79 -12.26 -3.18
CA LYS A 295 -13.46 -13.32 -2.23
C LYS A 295 -13.52 -12.88 -0.76
N SER A 296 -13.30 -11.61 -0.43
CA SER A 296 -13.29 -11.18 0.98
C SER A 296 -14.68 -11.21 1.63
N VAL A 297 -14.71 -11.30 2.96
CA VAL A 297 -15.93 -11.28 3.78
C VAL A 297 -16.72 -9.99 3.53
N LEU A 298 -16.06 -8.82 3.57
CA LEU A 298 -16.72 -7.54 3.33
C LEU A 298 -17.27 -7.42 1.91
N ALA A 299 -16.55 -7.91 0.89
CA ALA A 299 -17.03 -7.85 -0.49
C ALA A 299 -18.26 -8.76 -0.71
N LYS A 300 -18.26 -9.96 -0.10
CA LYS A 300 -19.42 -10.86 -0.11
C LYS A 300 -20.63 -10.23 0.57
N LEU A 301 -20.47 -9.61 1.74
CA LEU A 301 -21.54 -8.90 2.45
C LEU A 301 -22.09 -7.73 1.62
N THR A 302 -21.21 -6.94 1.00
CA THR A 302 -21.56 -5.78 0.15
C THR A 302 -22.37 -6.20 -1.07
N ILE A 303 -21.99 -7.29 -1.74
CA ILE A 303 -22.63 -7.74 -2.99
C ILE A 303 -23.93 -8.50 -2.73
N ALA A 304 -24.05 -9.18 -1.58
CA ALA A 304 -25.26 -9.91 -1.18
C ALA A 304 -26.39 -8.99 -0.73
N ASP A 305 -26.08 -7.85 -0.12
CA ASP A 305 -27.07 -6.84 0.25
C ASP A 305 -27.42 -5.91 -0.93
N LYS A 306 -28.70 -5.54 -1.04
CA LYS A 306 -29.19 -4.72 -2.16
C LYS A 306 -28.74 -3.27 -2.06
N GLU A 307 -28.69 -2.70 -0.86
CA GLU A 307 -28.41 -1.28 -0.65
C GLU A 307 -26.91 -1.02 -0.71
N ALA A 308 -26.09 -1.85 -0.06
CA ALA A 308 -24.63 -1.80 -0.15
C ALA A 308 -24.10 -2.05 -1.58
N ASN A 309 -24.73 -2.95 -2.34
CA ASN A 309 -24.38 -3.16 -3.76
C ASN A 309 -24.78 -1.94 -4.61
N ALA A 310 -25.93 -1.31 -4.36
CA ALA A 310 -26.31 -0.06 -5.03
C ALA A 310 -25.32 1.09 -4.69
N GLU A 311 -24.91 1.21 -3.43
CA GLU A 311 -23.90 2.16 -2.94
C GLU A 311 -22.55 1.96 -3.65
N LEU A 312 -22.09 0.70 -3.79
CA LEU A 312 -20.87 0.36 -4.53
C LEU A 312 -20.97 0.74 -6.02
N ASN A 313 -22.09 0.44 -6.67
CA ASN A 313 -22.29 0.74 -8.09
C ASN A 313 -22.35 2.27 -8.35
N ASP A 314 -22.96 3.02 -7.44
CA ASP A 314 -22.95 4.49 -7.43
C ASP A 314 -21.52 5.07 -7.28
N GLN A 315 -20.71 4.54 -6.35
CA GLN A 315 -19.33 4.98 -6.17
C GLN A 315 -18.43 4.57 -7.35
N ILE A 316 -18.63 3.40 -7.96
CA ILE A 316 -17.95 3.00 -9.21
C ILE A 316 -18.24 4.02 -10.33
N ARG A 317 -19.50 4.43 -10.49
CA ARG A 317 -19.91 5.44 -11.48
C ARG A 317 -19.27 6.81 -11.20
N LYS A 318 -19.41 7.33 -9.98
CA LYS A 318 -18.87 8.64 -9.58
C LYS A 318 -17.35 8.74 -9.70
N LEU A 319 -16.62 7.67 -9.37
CA LEU A 319 -15.16 7.65 -9.46
C LEU A 319 -14.68 7.43 -10.91
N ALA A 320 -15.44 6.69 -11.73
CA ALA A 320 -15.21 6.61 -13.17
C ALA A 320 -15.32 8.00 -13.83
N GLU A 321 -16.34 8.78 -13.47
CA GLU A 321 -16.53 10.16 -13.94
C GLU A 321 -15.46 11.12 -13.41
N LYS A 322 -15.23 11.14 -12.08
CA LYS A 322 -14.33 12.11 -11.43
C LYS A 322 -12.87 11.98 -11.90
N ILE A 323 -12.40 10.76 -12.21
CA ILE A 323 -10.96 10.47 -12.39
C ILE A 323 -10.63 10.02 -13.82
N PHE A 324 -11.55 9.35 -14.51
CA PHE A 324 -11.30 8.70 -15.80
C PHE A 324 -12.13 9.28 -16.96
N SER A 325 -12.78 10.43 -16.76
CA SER A 325 -13.49 11.13 -17.84
C SER A 325 -12.54 11.54 -18.97
N ALA A 326 -12.91 11.21 -20.20
CA ALA A 326 -12.19 11.63 -21.40
C ALA A 326 -12.27 13.15 -21.67
N GLU A 327 -13.20 13.86 -21.01
CA GLU A 327 -13.52 15.27 -21.33
C GLU A 327 -12.57 16.29 -20.69
N ASN A 328 -11.75 15.92 -19.69
CA ASN A 328 -10.79 16.84 -19.07
C ASN A 328 -9.34 16.30 -19.03
N PRO A 329 -8.62 16.27 -20.18
CA PRO A 329 -7.26 15.71 -20.25
C PRO A 329 -6.22 16.39 -19.34
N ALA A 330 -6.44 17.63 -18.92
CA ALA A 330 -5.53 18.38 -18.04
C ALA A 330 -5.65 17.98 -16.55
N GLU A 331 -6.83 17.46 -16.15
CA GLU A 331 -7.06 16.87 -14.82
C GLU A 331 -6.92 15.34 -14.83
N SER A 332 -6.95 14.71 -16.02
CA SER A 332 -6.73 13.29 -16.20
C SER A 332 -5.36 12.82 -15.69
N ILE A 333 -5.20 11.51 -15.49
CA ILE A 333 -3.95 10.91 -15.02
C ILE A 333 -2.81 10.89 -16.08
N TYR A 334 -3.07 11.18 -17.36
CA TYR A 334 -2.05 11.04 -18.41
C TYR A 334 -0.81 11.94 -18.23
N PRO A 335 -0.92 13.24 -17.85
CA PRO A 335 0.25 14.08 -17.58
C PRO A 335 1.10 13.59 -16.41
N PHE A 336 0.53 12.84 -15.45
CA PHE A 336 1.29 12.19 -14.39
C PHE A 336 2.11 11.03 -14.97
N LEU A 337 1.48 10.14 -15.74
CA LEU A 337 2.15 9.00 -16.38
C LEU A 337 3.26 9.43 -17.37
N ASP A 338 3.05 10.52 -18.10
CA ASP A 338 4.08 11.11 -18.97
C ASP A 338 5.26 11.68 -18.16
N LYS A 339 4.98 12.31 -17.01
CA LYS A 339 5.99 12.82 -16.08
C LYS A 339 6.79 11.68 -15.42
N GLU A 340 6.14 10.58 -15.03
CA GLU A 340 6.82 9.37 -14.55
C GLU A 340 7.76 8.79 -15.61
N THR A 341 7.25 8.66 -16.84
CA THR A 341 8.01 8.10 -17.97
C THR A 341 9.26 8.94 -18.27
N GLU A 342 9.16 10.27 -18.19
CA GLU A 342 10.30 11.16 -18.40
C GLU A 342 11.35 11.06 -17.27
N VAL A 343 10.91 10.88 -16.02
CA VAL A 343 11.84 10.64 -14.89
C VAL A 343 12.58 9.31 -15.07
N LEU A 344 11.89 8.25 -15.50
CA LEU A 344 12.52 6.97 -15.84
C LEU A 344 13.54 7.09 -16.99
N ARG A 345 13.25 7.88 -18.04
CA ARG A 345 14.22 8.20 -19.11
C ARG A 345 15.45 8.93 -18.55
N SER A 346 15.26 9.98 -17.76
CA SER A 346 16.36 10.75 -17.15
C SER A 346 17.25 9.91 -16.22
N ALA A 347 16.67 8.88 -15.59
CA ALA A 347 17.38 7.92 -14.75
C ALA A 347 18.12 6.81 -15.54
N ASN A 348 18.01 6.81 -16.88
CA ASN A 348 18.45 5.71 -17.76
C ASN A 348 17.84 4.35 -17.35
N ALA A 349 16.60 4.33 -16.84
CA ALA A 349 15.91 3.11 -16.47
C ALA A 349 15.51 2.31 -17.72
N SER A 350 15.65 0.98 -17.66
CA SER A 350 15.17 0.09 -18.71
C SER A 350 13.70 -0.26 -18.47
N PHE A 351 12.84 0.22 -19.35
CA PHE A 351 11.41 -0.09 -19.45
C PHE A 351 11.00 -0.16 -20.94
N LYS A 352 9.80 -0.66 -21.25
CA LYS A 352 9.25 -0.64 -22.62
C LYS A 352 8.20 0.46 -22.78
N GLN A 353 8.24 1.19 -23.89
CA GLN A 353 7.19 2.15 -24.21
C GLN A 353 5.84 1.45 -24.48
N ASP A 354 5.86 0.28 -25.14
CA ASP A 354 4.68 -0.56 -25.40
C ASP A 354 3.88 -0.89 -24.12
N ASP A 355 4.56 -1.13 -22.99
CA ASP A 355 3.93 -1.43 -21.70
C ASP A 355 3.23 -0.18 -21.12
N VAL A 356 3.81 1.01 -21.32
CA VAL A 356 3.22 2.31 -20.92
C VAL A 356 2.03 2.67 -21.81
N ASP A 357 2.15 2.46 -23.12
CA ASP A 357 1.09 2.76 -24.08
C ASP A 357 -0.11 1.81 -23.91
N ALA A 358 0.14 0.56 -23.49
CA ALA A 358 -0.92 -0.35 -23.08
C ALA A 358 -1.61 0.07 -21.77
N ILE A 359 -0.88 0.62 -20.78
CA ILE A 359 -1.51 1.22 -19.58
C ILE A 359 -2.41 2.39 -20.00
N LYS A 360 -1.93 3.30 -20.86
CA LYS A 360 -2.75 4.40 -21.41
C LYS A 360 -4.02 3.88 -22.08
N LYS A 361 -3.92 2.80 -22.86
CA LYS A 361 -5.06 2.16 -23.51
C LYS A 361 -6.03 1.45 -22.55
N ARG A 362 -5.59 0.93 -21.39
CA ARG A 362 -6.53 0.43 -20.38
C ARG A 362 -7.21 1.59 -19.65
N LEU A 363 -6.46 2.62 -19.24
CA LEU A 363 -6.98 3.84 -18.61
C LEU A 363 -8.12 4.48 -19.43
N SER A 364 -7.95 4.63 -20.75
CA SER A 364 -8.95 5.23 -21.64
C SER A 364 -10.28 4.48 -21.71
N ASN A 365 -10.34 3.23 -21.24
CA ASN A 365 -11.53 2.41 -21.29
C ASN A 365 -12.21 2.24 -19.92
N ILE A 366 -11.58 2.68 -18.81
CA ILE A 366 -12.11 2.46 -17.45
C ILE A 366 -13.52 3.02 -17.29
N GLN A 367 -13.78 4.23 -17.78
CA GLN A 367 -15.11 4.84 -17.74
C GLN A 367 -16.15 4.03 -18.53
N SER A 368 -15.81 3.59 -19.75
CA SER A 368 -16.69 2.77 -20.58
C SER A 368 -16.94 1.38 -19.98
N TRP A 369 -15.92 0.77 -19.35
CA TRP A 369 -16.04 -0.50 -18.63
C TRP A 369 -16.91 -0.37 -17.37
N ALA A 370 -16.80 0.74 -16.64
CA ALA A 370 -17.67 1.05 -15.51
C ALA A 370 -19.12 1.18 -15.97
N TYR A 371 -19.42 2.03 -16.96
CA TYR A 371 -20.78 2.21 -17.48
C TYR A 371 -21.37 0.91 -18.06
N ALA A 372 -20.56 0.08 -18.73
CA ALA A 372 -21.00 -1.23 -19.22
C ALA A 372 -21.34 -2.23 -18.09
N LYS A 373 -20.86 -1.98 -16.86
CA LYS A 373 -21.17 -2.80 -15.67
C LYS A 373 -22.29 -2.23 -14.81
N VAL A 374 -22.26 -0.92 -14.52
CA VAL A 374 -23.12 -0.26 -13.52
C VAL A 374 -24.16 0.70 -14.12
N GLY A 375 -24.22 0.78 -15.45
CA GLY A 375 -24.97 1.80 -16.18
C GLY A 375 -24.26 3.15 -16.19
N ALA A 376 -24.49 3.92 -17.26
CA ALA A 376 -24.17 5.34 -17.32
C ALA A 376 -25.15 6.17 -16.45
N PRO A 377 -24.88 7.47 -16.22
CA PRO A 377 -25.91 8.45 -15.85
C PRO A 377 -27.15 8.42 -16.75
N GLU A 378 -28.25 8.98 -16.24
CA GLU A 378 -29.47 9.31 -17.01
C GLU A 378 -29.34 10.69 -17.68
#